data_AF-A0A2E7PB53-F1
#
_entry.id   AF-A0A2E7PB53-F1
#
_cell.length_a   1.000
_cell.length_b   1.000
_cell.length_c   1.000
_cell.angle_alpha   90.00
_cell.angle_beta   90.00
_cell.angle_gamma   90.00
#
_symmetry.space_group_name_H-M   'P 1'
#
loop_
_entity.id
_entity.type
_entity.pdbx_description
1 polymer ?
#
loop_
_entity_poly.entity_id
_entity_poly.type
_entity_poly.pdbx_seq_one_letter_code
_entity_poly.pdbx_strand_id
1 'polypeptide(L)'
;MQPQDLNMTTTVTGHQLFLFVTLADAEDETELARAIDGLGGDMENAHDVDGAPSEDAFGRGRFQLLRAEAGLTNDQQIIHPAVSEAHGMVRLECATLVSIKEYEDGLRTLIEERGGSVETLAGVMRPRSYTSHAMTQFAYAHAMPPNNGETHPLAAVTPMNKTDAWWQMDFLHRESFFLPRYDENENMVVKGHALASAAGVPSINRRLVHAPEGYGLQGNYDFVGYFEFAEADAPVFREVMAGLRDTQQNPEWKYVLEGPEWWGRRVRNAAQMLGQI
;
A
#
# COMPACT_ATOMS: atom_id res chain seq x y z
N MET A 1 -13.65 -14.82 -4.98
CA MET A 1 -14.10 -14.52 -6.37
C MET A 1 -12.88 -14.20 -7.22
N GLN A 2 -12.81 -14.73 -8.44
CA GLN A 2 -11.64 -14.50 -9.30
C GLN A 2 -11.81 -13.23 -10.15
N PRO A 3 -10.72 -12.52 -10.52
CA PRO A 3 -10.81 -11.30 -11.34
C PRO A 3 -11.56 -11.50 -12.66
N GLN A 4 -11.42 -12.67 -13.29
CA GLN A 4 -12.11 -13.03 -14.54
C GLN A 4 -13.64 -13.07 -14.38
N ASP A 5 -14.14 -13.47 -13.21
CA ASP A 5 -15.58 -13.53 -12.92
C ASP A 5 -16.18 -12.12 -12.76
N LEU A 6 -15.32 -11.12 -12.60
CA LEU A 6 -15.67 -9.74 -12.27
C LEU A 6 -15.42 -8.77 -13.42
N ASN A 7 -15.06 -9.25 -14.61
CA ASN A 7 -14.60 -8.44 -15.75
C ASN A 7 -13.42 -7.52 -15.40
N MET A 8 -12.53 -7.98 -14.52
CA MET A 8 -11.31 -7.28 -14.14
C MET A 8 -10.10 -7.85 -14.87
N THR A 9 -9.02 -7.08 -14.92
CA THR A 9 -7.77 -7.52 -15.53
C THR A 9 -7.19 -8.73 -14.78
N THR A 10 -6.78 -9.75 -15.53
CA THR A 10 -6.21 -11.00 -14.98
C THR A 10 -4.68 -11.06 -15.11
N THR A 11 -4.09 -10.14 -15.88
CA THR A 11 -2.64 -10.02 -16.02
C THR A 11 -2.01 -9.57 -14.71
N VAL A 12 -1.01 -10.31 -14.24
CA VAL A 12 -0.12 -9.89 -13.15
C VAL A 12 1.09 -9.22 -13.80
N THR A 13 1.39 -7.99 -13.37
CA THR A 13 2.56 -7.23 -13.85
C THR A 13 3.67 -7.16 -12.80
N GLY A 14 3.47 -7.83 -11.67
CA GLY A 14 4.48 -8.07 -10.64
C GLY A 14 3.85 -8.24 -9.26
N HIS A 15 4.70 -8.28 -8.25
CA HIS A 15 4.35 -8.70 -6.90
C HIS A 15 4.86 -7.70 -5.87
N GLN A 16 4.12 -7.56 -4.78
CA GLN A 16 4.58 -6.84 -3.60
C GLN A 16 4.27 -7.62 -2.32
N LEU A 17 5.18 -7.53 -1.36
CA LEU A 17 4.98 -8.02 0.00
C LEU A 17 5.17 -6.85 0.97
N PHE A 18 4.29 -6.75 1.95
CA PHE A 18 4.41 -5.82 3.08
C PHE A 18 4.65 -6.65 4.32
N LEU A 19 5.89 -6.63 4.81
CA LEU A 19 6.36 -7.43 5.93
C LEU A 19 6.38 -6.55 7.17
N PHE A 20 5.32 -6.62 7.97
CA PHE A 20 5.19 -5.89 9.23
C PHE A 20 5.96 -6.63 10.32
N VAL A 21 6.87 -5.93 10.97
CA VAL A 21 7.82 -6.51 11.93
C VAL A 21 7.49 -6.04 13.33
N THR A 22 7.26 -6.99 14.23
CA THR A 22 7.22 -6.76 15.67
C THR A 22 8.48 -7.36 16.29
N LEU A 23 9.12 -6.59 17.16
CA LEU A 23 10.36 -6.97 17.84
C LEU A 23 9.99 -7.40 19.26
N ALA A 24 10.66 -8.43 19.78
CA ALA A 24 10.71 -8.67 21.21
C ALA A 24 11.75 -7.77 21.88
N ASP A 25 11.70 -7.65 23.21
CA ASP A 25 12.75 -6.98 23.99
C ASP A 25 14.09 -7.71 23.77
N ALA A 26 15.02 -7.12 23.00
CA ALA A 26 16.29 -7.75 22.64
C ALA A 26 17.50 -6.85 22.97
N GLU A 27 18.57 -7.46 23.48
CA GLU A 27 19.78 -6.77 23.96
C GLU A 27 20.92 -6.61 22.92
N ASP A 28 20.73 -6.99 21.65
CA ASP A 28 21.71 -6.69 20.57
C ASP A 28 21.01 -6.52 19.21
N GLU A 29 20.59 -5.29 18.94
CA GLU A 29 19.93 -4.95 17.69
C GLU A 29 20.93 -4.64 16.55
N THR A 30 22.23 -4.52 16.83
CA THR A 30 23.24 -4.14 15.82
C THR A 30 23.58 -5.30 14.90
N GLU A 31 23.76 -6.51 15.43
CA GLU A 31 23.97 -7.70 14.59
C GLU A 31 22.73 -7.99 13.74
N LEU A 32 21.53 -7.87 14.33
CA LEU A 32 20.26 -8.03 13.63
C LEU A 32 20.12 -7.03 12.47
N ALA A 33 20.44 -5.75 12.70
CA ALA A 33 20.41 -4.74 11.65
C ALA A 33 21.29 -5.13 10.45
N ARG A 34 22.54 -5.53 10.70
CA ARG A 34 23.46 -5.94 9.62
C ARG A 34 22.95 -7.16 8.86
N ALA A 35 22.35 -8.13 9.57
CA ALA A 35 21.79 -9.31 8.95
C ALA A 35 20.59 -8.97 8.04
N ILE A 36 19.71 -8.07 8.49
CA ILE A 36 18.57 -7.59 7.68
C ILE A 36 19.05 -6.83 6.44
N ASP A 37 20.00 -5.90 6.59
CA ASP A 37 20.58 -5.18 5.44
C ASP A 37 21.20 -6.15 4.41
N GLY A 38 21.79 -7.25 4.89
CA GLY A 38 22.38 -8.30 4.05
C GLY A 38 21.36 -9.08 3.20
N LEU A 39 20.09 -9.19 3.62
CA LEU A 39 19.05 -9.88 2.85
C LEU A 39 18.79 -9.20 1.50
N GLY A 40 18.96 -7.89 1.43
CA GLY A 40 18.73 -7.07 0.24
C GLY A 40 19.95 -6.91 -0.68
N GLY A 41 21.03 -7.67 -0.49
CA GLY A 41 22.34 -7.40 -1.11
C GLY A 41 22.34 -7.24 -2.65
N ASP A 42 21.52 -8.02 -3.36
CA ASP A 42 21.38 -7.94 -4.84
C ASP A 42 20.16 -7.11 -5.30
N MET A 43 19.36 -6.63 -4.35
CA MET A 43 18.14 -5.87 -4.57
C MET A 43 18.44 -4.36 -4.54
N GLU A 44 17.60 -3.56 -5.20
CA GLU A 44 17.73 -2.11 -5.14
C GLU A 44 16.95 -1.52 -3.94
N ASN A 45 17.65 -0.73 -3.11
CA ASN A 45 17.03 -0.02 -2.00
C ASN A 45 16.28 1.22 -2.51
N ALA A 46 14.95 1.20 -2.43
CA ALA A 46 14.09 2.29 -2.87
C ALA A 46 14.30 3.59 -2.08
N HIS A 47 15.01 3.56 -0.94
CA HIS A 47 15.37 4.78 -0.21
C HIS A 47 16.34 5.67 -1.00
N ASP A 48 17.20 5.10 -1.85
CA ASP A 48 18.33 5.83 -2.45
C ASP A 48 18.14 6.19 -3.93
N VAL A 49 16.94 5.95 -4.47
CA VAL A 49 16.65 6.06 -5.90
C VAL A 49 15.38 6.82 -6.19
N ASP A 50 15.40 7.57 -7.28
CA ASP A 50 14.26 8.33 -7.77
C ASP A 50 13.49 7.54 -8.82
N GLY A 51 12.18 7.71 -8.86
CA GLY A 51 11.35 7.18 -9.92
C GLY A 51 10.97 5.70 -9.81
N ALA A 52 10.28 5.25 -10.86
CA ALA A 52 9.91 3.86 -11.04
C ALA A 52 11.15 2.98 -11.30
N PRO A 53 11.09 1.69 -10.96
CA PRO A 53 12.23 0.81 -11.17
C PRO A 53 12.51 0.62 -12.66
N SER A 54 13.80 0.45 -13.00
CA SER A 54 14.15 -0.14 -14.30
C SER A 54 13.69 -1.59 -14.38
N GLU A 55 13.57 -2.14 -15.59
CA GLU A 55 13.20 -3.56 -15.77
C GLU A 55 14.16 -4.50 -15.05
N ASP A 56 15.46 -4.18 -15.08
CA ASP A 56 16.52 -4.95 -14.44
C ASP A 56 16.44 -4.87 -12.90
N ALA A 57 16.26 -3.68 -12.32
CA ALA A 57 16.05 -3.51 -10.88
C ALA A 57 14.75 -4.20 -10.42
N PHE A 58 13.70 -4.12 -11.23
CA PHE A 58 12.43 -4.78 -10.94
C PHE A 58 12.51 -6.30 -11.04
N GLY A 59 13.35 -6.82 -11.95
CA GLY A 59 13.63 -8.24 -12.09
C GLY A 59 14.42 -8.82 -10.92
N ARG A 60 15.43 -8.10 -10.40
CA ARG A 60 16.16 -8.49 -9.19
C ARG A 60 15.35 -8.30 -7.90
N GLY A 61 14.46 -7.32 -7.92
CA GLY A 61 13.63 -6.93 -6.79
C GLY A 61 14.16 -5.69 -6.09
N ARG A 62 13.25 -5.03 -5.38
CA ARG A 62 13.49 -3.82 -4.61
C ARG A 62 12.92 -3.94 -3.23
N PHE A 63 13.58 -3.29 -2.28
CA PHE A 63 13.13 -3.24 -0.90
C PHE A 63 13.08 -1.80 -0.40
N GLN A 64 12.32 -1.60 0.65
CA GLN A 64 12.21 -0.34 1.35
C GLN A 64 11.97 -0.64 2.83
N LEU A 65 12.71 0.05 3.69
CA LEU A 65 12.62 -0.09 5.13
C LEU A 65 11.87 1.10 5.70
N LEU A 66 10.95 0.82 6.61
CA LEU A 66 10.15 1.85 7.28
C LEU A 66 10.11 1.59 8.78
N ARG A 67 10.38 2.63 9.57
CA ARG A 67 10.13 2.65 11.01
C ARG A 67 8.72 3.16 11.28
N ALA A 68 8.00 2.56 12.21
CA ALA A 68 6.65 3.00 12.56
C ALA A 68 6.61 4.46 13.06
N GLU A 69 5.58 5.19 12.65
CA GLU A 69 5.18 6.48 13.21
C GLU A 69 3.95 6.25 14.10
N ALA A 70 4.17 5.64 15.27
CA ALA A 70 3.10 5.13 16.14
C ALA A 70 2.05 6.18 16.56
N GLY A 71 2.42 7.47 16.60
CA GLY A 71 1.48 8.56 16.88
C GLY A 71 0.51 8.89 15.75
N LEU A 72 0.70 8.29 14.57
CA LEU A 72 -0.13 8.50 13.36
C LEU A 72 -0.93 7.26 12.99
N THR A 73 -0.44 6.07 13.31
CA THR A 73 -1.13 4.80 13.06
C THR A 73 -2.42 4.68 13.85
N ASN A 74 -3.47 4.17 13.21
CA ASN A 74 -4.76 3.95 13.85
C ASN A 74 -5.49 2.75 13.25
N ASP A 75 -6.19 2.00 14.12
CA ASP A 75 -7.12 0.97 13.68
C ASP A 75 -8.39 1.61 13.08
N GLN A 76 -8.98 0.91 12.11
CA GLN A 76 -10.24 1.28 11.47
C GLN A 76 -11.32 0.23 11.77
N GLN A 77 -12.08 -0.26 10.79
CA GLN A 77 -13.13 -1.25 11.00
C GLN A 77 -12.59 -2.67 11.27
N ILE A 78 -11.49 -3.05 10.61
CA ILE A 78 -10.85 -4.36 10.78
C ILE A 78 -9.65 -4.16 11.72
N ILE A 79 -9.75 -4.71 12.92
CA ILE A 79 -8.67 -4.70 13.90
C ILE A 79 -7.64 -5.76 13.52
N HIS A 80 -6.38 -5.35 13.34
CA HIS A 80 -5.28 -6.25 12.97
C HIS A 80 -4.00 -5.88 13.73
N PRO A 81 -3.84 -6.33 14.99
CA PRO A 81 -2.75 -5.88 15.86
C PRO A 81 -1.36 -6.11 15.28
N ALA A 82 -1.14 -7.23 14.59
CA ALA A 82 0.15 -7.52 13.96
C ALA A 82 0.54 -6.53 12.84
N VAL A 83 -0.42 -5.74 12.34
CA VAL A 83 -0.18 -4.62 11.43
C VAL A 83 -0.12 -3.30 12.22
N SER A 84 -1.12 -3.00 13.04
CA SER A 84 -1.21 -1.70 13.73
C SER A 84 -0.14 -1.47 14.79
N GLU A 85 0.34 -2.53 15.45
CA GLU A 85 1.35 -2.47 16.51
C GLU A 85 2.78 -2.76 16.01
N ALA A 86 2.96 -2.99 14.71
CA ALA A 86 4.26 -3.29 14.14
C ALA A 86 5.25 -2.13 14.35
N HIS A 87 6.48 -2.45 14.77
CA HIS A 87 7.56 -1.49 15.01
C HIS A 87 8.21 -0.99 13.71
N GLY A 88 8.15 -1.81 12.66
CA GLY A 88 8.65 -1.46 11.34
C GLY A 88 7.95 -2.24 10.24
N MET A 89 8.24 -1.87 9.00
CA MET A 89 7.76 -2.58 7.82
C MET A 89 8.86 -2.65 6.77
N VAL A 90 9.02 -3.82 6.16
CA VAL A 90 9.76 -3.96 4.91
C VAL A 90 8.78 -4.10 3.76
N ARG A 91 8.81 -3.16 2.81
CA ARG A 91 8.08 -3.31 1.54
C ARG A 91 9.01 -3.92 0.51
N LEU A 92 8.57 -4.99 -0.14
CA LEU A 92 9.27 -5.64 -1.24
C LEU A 92 8.47 -5.48 -2.53
N GLU A 93 9.14 -5.27 -3.67
CA GLU A 93 8.52 -5.31 -5.00
C GLU A 93 9.42 -6.03 -6.01
N CYS A 94 8.84 -6.89 -6.85
CA CYS A 94 9.58 -7.62 -7.87
C CYS A 94 8.65 -8.07 -9.02
N ALA A 95 9.24 -8.33 -10.18
CA ALA A 95 8.54 -8.92 -11.33
C ALA A 95 8.02 -10.34 -11.03
N THR A 96 8.69 -11.09 -10.16
CA THR A 96 8.31 -12.45 -9.74
C THR A 96 8.36 -12.59 -8.22
N LEU A 97 7.81 -13.68 -7.66
CA LEU A 97 7.84 -13.92 -6.21
C LEU A 97 9.18 -14.42 -5.68
N VAL A 98 10.09 -14.92 -6.52
CA VAL A 98 11.26 -15.70 -6.08
C VAL A 98 12.14 -14.90 -5.10
N SER A 99 12.73 -13.80 -5.55
CA SER A 99 13.67 -13.01 -4.74
C SER A 99 13.02 -12.40 -3.50
N ILE A 100 11.75 -12.00 -3.59
CA ILE A 100 11.05 -11.36 -2.46
C ILE A 100 10.56 -12.39 -1.43
N LYS A 101 10.33 -13.64 -1.84
CA LYS A 101 10.08 -14.75 -0.90
C LYS A 101 11.35 -15.20 -0.19
N GLU A 102 12.48 -15.26 -0.89
CA GLU A 102 13.79 -15.51 -0.25
C GLU A 102 14.10 -14.44 0.82
N TYR A 103 13.83 -13.16 0.52
CA TYR A 103 13.95 -12.09 1.50
C TYR A 103 12.97 -12.30 2.68
N GLU A 104 11.69 -12.57 2.41
CA GLU A 104 10.70 -12.79 3.47
C GLU A 104 11.10 -13.94 4.40
N ASP A 105 11.48 -15.09 3.86
CA ASP A 105 11.87 -16.27 4.63
C ASP A 105 13.11 -15.98 5.50
N GLY A 106 14.09 -15.25 4.94
CA GLY A 106 15.27 -14.79 5.68
C GLY A 106 14.92 -13.82 6.80
N LEU A 107 14.09 -12.80 6.52
CA LEU A 107 13.65 -11.83 7.51
C LEU A 107 12.88 -12.52 8.64
N ARG A 108 11.96 -13.41 8.29
CA ARG A 108 11.18 -14.20 9.23
C ARG A 108 12.07 -14.99 10.17
N THR A 109 13.04 -15.72 9.62
CA THR A 109 14.04 -16.47 10.41
C THR A 109 14.75 -15.56 11.40
N LEU A 110 15.30 -14.42 10.94
CA LEU A 110 16.06 -13.51 11.80
C LEU A 110 15.23 -12.91 12.95
N ILE A 111 13.97 -12.57 12.68
CA ILE A 111 13.05 -11.93 13.63
C ILE A 111 12.46 -12.94 14.61
N GLU A 112 11.96 -14.08 14.13
CA GLU A 112 11.29 -15.09 14.95
C GLU A 112 12.27 -15.84 15.86
N GLU A 113 13.53 -16.07 15.44
CA GLU A 113 14.58 -16.63 16.32
C GLU A 113 14.86 -15.76 17.55
N ARG A 114 14.55 -14.46 17.47
CA ARG A 114 14.71 -13.48 18.55
C ARG A 114 13.40 -13.22 19.29
N GLY A 115 12.36 -14.01 19.04
CA GLY A 115 11.06 -13.89 19.70
C GLY A 115 10.14 -12.80 19.13
N GLY A 116 10.55 -12.12 18.05
CA GLY A 116 9.68 -11.21 17.31
C GLY A 116 8.70 -11.94 16.40
N SER A 117 7.98 -11.20 15.56
CA SER A 117 7.09 -11.76 14.55
C SER A 117 7.10 -10.95 13.25
N VAL A 118 6.74 -11.62 12.14
CA VAL A 118 6.56 -10.99 10.83
C VAL A 118 5.16 -11.31 10.30
N GLU A 119 4.33 -10.28 10.18
CA GLU A 119 3.02 -10.35 9.51
C GLU A 119 3.17 -9.97 8.03
N THR A 120 2.49 -10.68 7.13
CA THR A 120 2.70 -10.51 5.69
C THR A 120 1.42 -10.23 4.96
N LEU A 121 1.33 -9.03 4.38
CA LEU A 121 0.29 -8.73 3.41
C LEU A 121 0.86 -8.93 1.99
N ALA A 122 0.37 -9.94 1.28
CA ALA A 122 0.79 -10.23 -0.07
C ALA A 122 -0.13 -9.58 -1.10
N GLY A 123 0.44 -9.04 -2.18
CA GLY A 123 -0.34 -8.46 -3.27
C GLY A 123 0.30 -8.61 -4.64
N VAL A 124 -0.54 -8.53 -5.67
CA VAL A 124 -0.14 -8.50 -7.08
C VAL A 124 -0.50 -7.18 -7.72
N MET A 125 0.40 -6.67 -8.55
CA MET A 125 0.14 -5.52 -9.40
C MET A 125 -0.63 -5.95 -10.64
N ARG A 126 -1.66 -5.20 -10.99
CA ARG A 126 -2.51 -5.45 -12.16
C ARG A 126 -2.77 -4.14 -12.90
N PRO A 127 -3.00 -4.19 -14.23
CA PRO A 127 -3.49 -3.03 -14.95
C PRO A 127 -4.84 -2.58 -14.39
N ARG A 128 -5.08 -1.27 -14.37
CA ARG A 128 -6.30 -0.66 -13.80
C ARG A 128 -7.55 -1.14 -14.54
N SER A 129 -8.57 -1.58 -13.79
CA SER A 129 -9.82 -2.12 -14.36
C SER A 129 -10.92 -1.07 -14.58
N TYR A 130 -11.04 -0.06 -13.70
CA TYR A 130 -12.08 0.99 -13.78
C TYR A 130 -11.53 2.34 -14.24
N THR A 131 -10.52 2.34 -15.11
CA THR A 131 -9.83 3.59 -15.49
C THR A 131 -9.91 3.79 -16.99
N SER A 132 -10.80 4.68 -17.41
CA SER A 132 -10.91 5.16 -18.79
C SER A 132 -9.73 6.05 -19.18
N HIS A 133 -9.65 6.43 -20.46
CA HIS A 133 -8.66 7.39 -20.93
C HIS A 133 -8.80 8.76 -20.23
N ALA A 134 -10.03 9.27 -20.09
CA ALA A 134 -10.28 10.54 -19.40
C ALA A 134 -9.83 10.48 -17.93
N MET A 135 -10.14 9.38 -17.24
CA MET A 135 -9.66 9.15 -15.87
C MET A 135 -8.13 9.07 -15.80
N THR A 136 -7.49 8.47 -16.82
CA THR A 136 -6.03 8.45 -16.92
C THR A 136 -5.45 9.85 -17.02
N GLN A 137 -6.02 10.70 -17.87
CA GLN A 137 -5.56 12.09 -17.99
C GLN A 137 -5.75 12.87 -16.69
N PHE A 138 -6.92 12.77 -16.07
CA PHE A 138 -7.22 13.46 -14.82
C PHE A 138 -6.29 13.01 -13.68
N ALA A 139 -6.25 11.71 -13.39
CA ALA A 139 -5.64 11.20 -12.18
C ALA A 139 -4.14 10.89 -12.32
N TYR A 140 -3.63 10.66 -13.54
CA TYR A 140 -2.29 10.10 -13.74
C TYR A 140 -1.35 10.94 -14.61
N ALA A 141 -1.85 11.83 -15.47
CA ALA A 141 -0.96 12.73 -16.22
C ALA A 141 -0.17 13.68 -15.30
N HIS A 142 -0.72 13.97 -14.11
CA HIS A 142 -0.13 14.82 -13.09
C HIS A 142 0.17 14.06 -11.79
N ALA A 143 0.16 12.72 -11.83
CA ALA A 143 0.47 11.93 -10.65
C ALA A 143 1.94 12.10 -10.25
N MET A 144 2.17 12.28 -8.96
CA MET A 144 3.51 12.31 -8.41
C MET A 144 4.23 10.97 -8.64
N PRO A 145 5.42 10.96 -9.28
CA PRO A 145 6.19 9.73 -9.44
C PRO A 145 6.74 9.24 -8.09
N PRO A 146 7.14 7.96 -7.98
CA PRO A 146 7.91 7.50 -6.83
C PRO A 146 9.21 8.29 -6.71
N ASN A 147 9.73 8.44 -5.49
CA ASN A 147 10.94 9.23 -5.25
C ASN A 147 11.72 8.67 -4.04
N ASN A 148 12.97 9.10 -3.87
CA ASN A 148 13.84 8.66 -2.77
C ASN A 148 13.25 8.94 -1.38
N GLY A 149 13.80 8.28 -0.37
CA GLY A 149 13.32 8.35 1.03
C GLY A 149 13.58 9.69 1.71
N GLU A 150 14.53 10.47 1.23
CA GLU A 150 14.77 11.82 1.76
C GLU A 150 13.71 12.81 1.26
N THR A 151 13.21 12.63 0.03
CA THR A 151 12.22 13.52 -0.59
C THR A 151 10.80 13.17 -0.16
N HIS A 152 10.45 11.89 -0.16
CA HIS A 152 9.16 11.40 0.32
C HIS A 152 9.37 10.50 1.54
N PRO A 153 9.69 11.06 2.73
CA PRO A 153 10.05 10.29 3.91
C PRO A 153 8.89 9.59 4.59
N LEU A 154 7.65 10.01 4.35
CA LEU A 154 6.48 9.39 4.96
C LEU A 154 5.80 8.43 3.99
N ALA A 155 5.27 7.35 4.55
CA ALA A 155 4.39 6.46 3.85
C ALA A 155 3.24 5.99 4.73
N ALA A 156 2.13 5.64 4.08
CA ALA A 156 0.97 5.05 4.72
C ALA A 156 0.54 3.77 3.99
N VAL A 157 0.09 2.78 4.75
CA VAL A 157 -0.49 1.52 4.24
C VAL A 157 -1.95 1.46 4.68
N THR A 158 -2.84 1.15 3.75
CA THR A 158 -4.29 1.00 4.01
C THR A 158 -4.76 -0.32 3.38
N PRO A 159 -4.74 -1.42 4.14
CA PRO A 159 -5.30 -2.66 3.68
C PRO A 159 -6.83 -2.59 3.76
N MET A 160 -7.54 -3.12 2.76
CA MET A 160 -8.98 -2.97 2.67
C MET A 160 -9.66 -4.18 2.03
N ASN A 161 -10.87 -4.46 2.52
CA ASN A 161 -11.82 -5.39 1.95
C ASN A 161 -13.02 -4.66 1.38
N LYS A 162 -13.66 -5.27 0.40
CA LYS A 162 -14.99 -4.88 -0.06
C LYS A 162 -16.03 -5.82 0.52
N THR A 163 -17.20 -5.28 0.86
CA THR A 163 -18.31 -6.08 1.39
C THR A 163 -18.89 -7.02 0.33
N ASP A 164 -19.60 -8.06 0.75
CA ASP A 164 -20.28 -8.98 -0.19
C ASP A 164 -21.21 -8.25 -1.16
N ALA A 165 -21.88 -7.19 -0.68
CA ALA A 165 -22.77 -6.37 -1.49
C ALA A 165 -22.05 -5.67 -2.66
N TRP A 166 -20.78 -5.27 -2.49
CA TRP A 166 -19.98 -4.73 -3.60
C TRP A 166 -19.76 -5.78 -4.68
N TRP A 167 -19.41 -6.99 -4.27
CA TRP A 167 -19.07 -8.04 -5.21
C TRP A 167 -20.26 -8.64 -5.96
N GLN A 168 -21.47 -8.48 -5.41
CA GLN A 168 -22.73 -8.82 -6.09
C GLN A 168 -23.13 -7.81 -7.17
N MET A 169 -22.51 -6.62 -7.22
CA MET A 169 -22.78 -5.62 -8.24
C MET A 169 -22.14 -5.99 -9.57
N ASP A 170 -22.83 -5.67 -10.67
CA ASP A 170 -22.22 -5.72 -11.99
C ASP A 170 -21.06 -4.72 -12.13
N PHE A 171 -20.30 -4.87 -13.22
CA PHE A 171 -19.13 -4.05 -13.49
C PHE A 171 -19.45 -2.57 -13.64
N LEU A 172 -20.51 -2.21 -14.38
CA LEU A 172 -20.85 -0.80 -14.65
C LEU A 172 -21.31 -0.09 -13.38
N HIS A 173 -22.06 -0.79 -12.52
CA HIS A 173 -22.46 -0.24 -11.24
C HIS A 173 -21.24 0.05 -10.36
N ARG A 174 -20.28 -0.88 -10.28
CA ARG A 174 -19.01 -0.65 -9.56
C ARG A 174 -18.21 0.51 -10.14
N GLU A 175 -18.06 0.57 -11.46
CA GLU A 175 -17.37 1.66 -12.16
C GLU A 175 -17.99 3.03 -11.85
N SER A 176 -19.32 3.11 -11.75
CA SER A 176 -20.03 4.36 -11.46
C SER A 176 -19.69 5.01 -10.12
N PHE A 177 -19.11 4.28 -9.16
CA PHE A 177 -18.70 4.83 -7.86
C PHE A 177 -17.38 5.63 -7.95
N PHE A 178 -16.60 5.42 -9.01
CA PHE A 178 -15.34 6.14 -9.21
C PHE A 178 -15.53 7.52 -9.86
N LEU A 179 -16.71 7.81 -10.39
CA LEU A 179 -17.03 9.00 -11.17
C LEU A 179 -17.94 9.98 -10.39
N PRO A 180 -17.86 11.29 -10.69
CA PRO A 180 -18.83 12.25 -10.19
C PRO A 180 -20.24 11.97 -10.72
N ARG A 181 -21.24 12.33 -9.91
CA ARG A 181 -22.66 12.25 -10.28
C ARG A 181 -23.27 13.64 -10.26
N TYR A 182 -24.15 13.87 -11.23
CA TYR A 182 -24.83 15.15 -11.43
C TYR A 182 -26.34 14.93 -11.37
N ASP A 183 -27.07 15.93 -10.87
CA ASP A 183 -28.53 15.93 -10.92
C ASP A 183 -29.06 16.36 -12.30
N GLU A 184 -30.38 16.44 -12.44
CA GLU A 184 -31.07 16.87 -13.68
C GLU A 184 -30.75 18.32 -14.10
N ASN A 185 -30.19 19.12 -13.20
CA ASN A 185 -29.80 20.51 -13.44
C ASN A 185 -28.29 20.66 -13.64
N GLU A 186 -27.56 19.55 -13.85
CA GLU A 186 -26.10 19.50 -14.01
C GLU A 186 -25.31 19.96 -12.78
N ASN A 187 -25.91 19.98 -11.59
CA ASN A 187 -25.18 20.22 -10.35
C ASN A 187 -24.51 18.94 -9.87
N MET A 188 -23.24 19.02 -9.49
CA MET A 188 -22.54 17.87 -8.90
C MET A 188 -23.12 17.57 -7.51
N VAL A 189 -23.71 16.39 -7.37
CA VAL A 189 -24.30 15.92 -6.10
C VAL A 189 -23.37 14.98 -5.34
N VAL A 190 -22.44 14.33 -6.04
CA VAL A 190 -21.47 13.39 -5.46
C VAL A 190 -20.16 13.52 -6.23
N LYS A 191 -19.03 13.58 -5.51
CA LYS A 191 -17.69 13.64 -6.11
C LYS A 191 -17.28 12.28 -6.69
N GLY A 192 -17.61 11.19 -6.00
CA GLY A 192 -17.09 9.86 -6.30
C GLY A 192 -15.61 9.75 -5.93
N HIS A 193 -15.04 8.54 -6.03
CA HIS A 193 -13.66 8.28 -5.60
C HIS A 193 -12.64 9.25 -6.22
N ALA A 194 -12.72 9.48 -7.53
CA ALA A 194 -11.71 10.25 -8.25
C ALA A 194 -11.66 11.73 -7.83
N LEU A 195 -12.81 12.40 -7.75
CA LEU A 195 -12.82 13.82 -7.32
C LEU A 195 -12.69 13.98 -5.80
N ALA A 196 -13.12 12.99 -5.01
CA ALA A 196 -12.90 13.00 -3.56
C ALA A 196 -11.41 12.95 -3.20
N SER A 197 -10.58 12.33 -4.05
CA SER A 197 -9.13 12.20 -3.86
C SER A 197 -8.29 13.20 -4.66
N ALA A 198 -8.91 14.17 -5.35
CA ALA A 198 -8.23 15.04 -6.31
C ALA A 198 -7.03 15.81 -5.74
N ALA A 199 -7.14 16.27 -4.48
CA ALA A 199 -6.08 17.03 -3.80
C ALA A 199 -4.77 16.22 -3.68
N GLY A 200 -4.87 14.89 -3.60
CA GLY A 200 -3.70 14.02 -3.48
C GLY A 200 -2.98 13.73 -4.79
N VAL A 201 -3.59 14.00 -5.96
CA VAL A 201 -2.99 13.67 -7.27
C VAL A 201 -1.57 14.23 -7.44
N PRO A 202 -1.29 15.53 -7.17
CA PRO A 202 0.05 16.09 -7.35
C PRO A 202 1.01 15.85 -6.17
N SER A 203 0.51 15.40 -5.02
CA SER A 203 1.27 15.39 -3.75
C SER A 203 1.49 14.00 -3.15
N ILE A 204 0.84 12.97 -3.68
CA ILE A 204 0.83 11.63 -3.10
C ILE A 204 1.13 10.60 -4.19
N ASN A 205 2.28 9.92 -4.05
CA ASN A 205 2.54 8.74 -4.85
C ASN A 205 1.68 7.61 -4.27
N ARG A 206 1.04 6.85 -5.15
CA ARG A 206 0.09 5.82 -4.74
C ARG A 206 0.27 4.55 -5.56
N ARG A 207 0.22 3.43 -4.86
CA ARG A 207 0.19 2.08 -5.42
C ARG A 207 -1.00 1.34 -4.82
N LEU A 208 -1.63 0.50 -5.63
CA LEU A 208 -2.65 -0.42 -5.19
C LEU A 208 -2.24 -1.81 -5.67
N VAL A 209 -2.18 -2.76 -4.75
CA VAL A 209 -2.03 -4.17 -5.10
C VAL A 209 -3.28 -4.94 -4.73
N HIS A 210 -3.51 -6.02 -5.47
CA HIS A 210 -4.69 -6.87 -5.38
C HIS A 210 -4.33 -8.17 -4.66
N ALA A 211 -5.29 -8.76 -3.96
CA ALA A 211 -5.17 -10.11 -3.43
C ALA A 211 -4.71 -11.11 -4.53
N PRO A 212 -3.65 -11.90 -4.31
CA PRO A 212 -3.15 -12.85 -5.32
C PRO A 212 -4.17 -13.92 -5.69
N GLU A 213 -4.96 -14.37 -4.70
CA GLU A 213 -5.87 -15.52 -4.82
C GLU A 213 -7.33 -15.11 -5.16
N GLY A 214 -7.56 -13.83 -5.39
CA GLY A 214 -8.88 -13.26 -5.66
C GLY A 214 -9.52 -12.61 -4.42
N TYR A 215 -10.74 -12.11 -4.61
CA TYR A 215 -11.40 -11.18 -3.68
C TYR A 215 -12.51 -11.81 -2.86
N GLY A 216 -12.87 -11.19 -1.74
CA GLY A 216 -13.91 -11.63 -0.80
C GLY A 216 -13.52 -12.91 -0.05
N LEU A 217 -12.21 -13.18 0.11
CA LEU A 217 -11.72 -14.35 0.83
C LEU A 217 -11.54 -14.02 2.31
N GLN A 218 -11.99 -14.92 3.19
CA GLN A 218 -11.78 -14.76 4.63
C GLN A 218 -10.29 -14.80 4.97
N GLY A 219 -9.87 -13.95 5.91
CA GLY A 219 -8.49 -13.89 6.40
C GLY A 219 -7.51 -13.13 5.49
N ASN A 220 -7.97 -12.62 4.34
CA ASN A 220 -7.15 -11.82 3.43
C ASN A 220 -7.75 -10.43 3.22
N TYR A 221 -6.90 -9.48 2.79
CA TYR A 221 -7.34 -8.20 2.25
C TYR A 221 -7.49 -8.27 0.73
N ASP A 222 -8.58 -7.73 0.20
CA ASP A 222 -8.84 -7.62 -1.23
C ASP A 222 -7.81 -6.72 -1.92
N PHE A 223 -7.42 -5.66 -1.22
CA PHE A 223 -6.46 -4.69 -1.70
C PHE A 223 -5.55 -4.19 -0.57
N VAL A 224 -4.33 -3.80 -0.94
CA VAL A 224 -3.44 -3.02 -0.08
C VAL A 224 -3.07 -1.73 -0.82
N GLY A 225 -3.53 -0.60 -0.29
CA GLY A 225 -3.12 0.73 -0.74
C GLY A 225 -1.82 1.12 -0.05
N TYR A 226 -0.85 1.59 -0.82
CA TYR A 226 0.44 2.07 -0.32
C TYR A 226 0.75 3.45 -0.89
N PHE A 227 1.06 4.40 -0.01
CA PHE A 227 1.19 5.81 -0.34
C PHE A 227 2.53 6.36 0.15
N GLU A 228 3.21 7.17 -0.66
CA GLU A 228 4.48 7.84 -0.31
C GLU A 228 4.33 9.35 -0.56
N PHE A 229 4.77 10.17 0.39
CA PHE A 229 4.61 11.62 0.31
C PHE A 229 5.62 12.38 1.19
N ALA A 230 5.77 13.68 0.91
CA ALA A 230 6.61 14.57 1.72
C ALA A 230 5.93 14.91 3.06
N GLU A 231 6.71 15.34 4.06
CA GLU A 231 6.14 15.73 5.36
C GLU A 231 5.11 16.86 5.24
N ALA A 232 5.38 17.83 4.35
CA ALA A 232 4.49 18.95 4.09
C ALA A 232 3.15 18.53 3.49
N ASP A 233 3.10 17.35 2.84
CA ASP A 233 1.91 16.81 2.20
C ASP A 233 1.11 15.85 3.11
N ALA A 234 1.59 15.57 4.34
CA ALA A 234 0.85 14.74 5.29
C ALA A 234 -0.57 15.26 5.60
N PRO A 235 -0.83 16.58 5.72
CA PRO A 235 -2.19 17.11 5.80
C PRO A 235 -3.05 16.79 4.57
N VAL A 236 -2.47 16.81 3.36
CA VAL A 236 -3.18 16.47 2.11
C VAL A 236 -3.59 15.00 2.11
N PHE A 237 -2.71 14.09 2.56
CA PHE A 237 -3.08 12.68 2.71
C PHE A 237 -4.26 12.50 3.66
N ARG A 238 -4.26 13.17 4.83
CA ARG A 238 -5.39 13.11 5.77
C ARG A 238 -6.68 13.69 5.17
N GLU A 239 -6.59 14.78 4.42
CA GLU A 239 -7.74 15.37 3.71
C GLU A 239 -8.32 14.37 2.71
N VAL A 240 -7.46 13.71 1.91
CA VAL A 240 -7.88 12.69 0.94
C VAL A 240 -8.57 11.54 1.64
N MET A 241 -7.98 10.98 2.70
CA MET A 241 -8.59 9.87 3.43
C MET A 241 -9.93 10.28 4.08
N ALA A 242 -10.03 11.49 4.63
CA ALA A 242 -11.29 12.00 5.16
C ALA A 242 -12.36 12.16 4.06
N GLY A 243 -11.99 12.69 2.90
CA GLY A 243 -12.89 12.84 1.75
C GLY A 243 -13.32 11.50 1.16
N LEU A 244 -12.42 10.51 1.14
CA LEU A 244 -12.74 9.15 0.72
C LEU A 244 -13.69 8.44 1.69
N ARG A 245 -13.50 8.63 3.01
CA ARG A 245 -14.33 8.06 4.08
C ARG A 245 -15.71 8.70 4.20
N ASP A 246 -15.88 9.93 3.72
CA ASP A 246 -17.18 10.61 3.70
C ASP A 246 -18.12 10.00 2.65
N THR A 247 -19.05 9.14 3.11
CA THR A 247 -20.01 8.45 2.23
C THR A 247 -21.00 9.37 1.49
N GLN A 248 -21.10 10.65 1.86
CA GLN A 248 -21.87 11.63 1.09
C GLN A 248 -21.09 12.10 -0.14
N GLN A 249 -19.78 12.28 -0.01
CA GLN A 249 -18.90 12.67 -1.11
C GLN A 249 -18.44 11.47 -1.95
N ASN A 250 -18.22 10.32 -1.31
CA ASN A 250 -17.77 9.07 -1.90
C ASN A 250 -18.64 7.87 -1.45
N PRO A 251 -19.77 7.60 -2.13
CA PRO A 251 -20.66 6.50 -1.78
C PRO A 251 -20.04 5.11 -1.90
N GLU A 252 -18.90 4.98 -2.60
CA GLU A 252 -18.10 3.75 -2.66
C GLU A 252 -17.76 3.23 -1.25
N TRP A 253 -17.48 4.16 -0.32
CA TRP A 253 -16.96 3.84 1.00
C TRP A 253 -17.96 3.12 1.91
N LYS A 254 -19.25 3.12 1.53
CA LYS A 254 -20.27 2.27 2.16
C LYS A 254 -19.96 0.78 2.02
N TYR A 255 -19.13 0.42 1.04
CA TYR A 255 -18.76 -0.96 0.75
C TYR A 255 -17.29 -1.26 1.07
N VAL A 256 -16.61 -0.37 1.78
CA VAL A 256 -15.22 -0.57 2.21
C VAL A 256 -15.19 -0.98 3.68
N LEU A 257 -14.48 -2.06 3.96
CA LEU A 257 -14.04 -2.45 5.29
C LEU A 257 -12.55 -2.21 5.36
N GLU A 258 -12.15 -1.15 6.05
CA GLU A 258 -10.76 -0.73 6.12
C GLU A 258 -10.06 -1.43 7.30
N GLY A 259 -8.85 -1.93 7.07
CA GLY A 259 -7.93 -2.33 8.13
C GLY A 259 -7.14 -1.16 8.69
N PRO A 260 -6.07 -1.42 9.46
CA PRO A 260 -5.32 -0.33 10.08
C PRO A 260 -4.73 0.63 9.05
N GLU A 261 -4.85 1.92 9.30
CA GLU A 261 -4.08 2.94 8.58
C GLU A 261 -2.71 3.03 9.26
N TRP A 262 -1.74 2.25 8.75
CA TRP A 262 -0.40 2.21 9.32
C TRP A 262 0.50 3.26 8.68
N TRP A 263 1.21 4.04 9.51
CA TRP A 263 2.15 5.07 9.06
C TRP A 263 3.58 4.69 9.40
N GLY A 264 4.48 4.95 8.47
CA GLY A 264 5.89 4.73 8.67
C GLY A 264 6.76 5.81 8.03
N ARG A 265 7.92 6.02 8.63
CA ARG A 265 9.01 6.80 8.07
C ARG A 265 9.97 5.89 7.34
N ARG A 266 10.19 6.18 6.06
CA ARG A 266 11.23 5.52 5.27
C ARG A 266 12.60 5.84 5.85
N VAL A 267 13.41 4.80 5.97
CA VAL A 267 14.77 4.87 6.50
C VAL A 267 15.73 4.14 5.56
N ARG A 268 17.00 4.50 5.62
CA ARG A 268 18.00 3.98 4.67
C ARG A 268 18.40 2.55 4.99
N ASN A 269 18.48 2.19 6.26
CA ASN A 269 19.02 0.90 6.72
C ASN A 269 18.24 0.33 7.91
N ALA A 270 18.50 -0.94 8.20
CA ALA A 270 17.80 -1.68 9.24
C ALA A 270 18.07 -1.12 10.64
N ALA A 271 19.27 -0.58 10.92
CA ALA A 271 19.56 0.03 12.23
C ALA A 271 18.56 1.15 12.53
N GLN A 272 18.31 2.04 11.57
CA GLN A 272 17.32 3.11 11.69
C GLN A 272 15.88 2.59 11.79
N MET A 273 15.57 1.48 11.12
CA MET A 273 14.26 0.82 11.18
C MET A 273 13.98 0.28 12.59
N LEU A 274 14.98 -0.33 13.21
CA LEU A 274 14.91 -0.90 14.55
C LEU A 274 14.97 0.18 15.66
N GLY A 275 15.25 1.44 15.32
CA GLY A 275 15.30 2.54 16.30
C GLY A 275 16.69 2.88 16.83
N GLN A 276 17.74 2.31 16.24
CA GLN A 276 19.13 2.70 16.52
C GLN A 276 19.47 4.02 15.80
N ILE A 277 20.20 4.90 16.50
CA ILE A 277 20.67 6.20 16.00
C ILE A 277 22.17 6.13 15.71
#